data_AF-A0A7S2LWA6-F1
#
_entry.id   AF-A0A7S2LWA6-F1
#
_cell.length_a   1.000
_cell.length_b   1.000
_cell.length_c   1.000
_cell.angle_alpha   90.00
_cell.angle_beta   90.00
_cell.angle_gamma   90.00
#
_symmetry.space_group_name_H-M   'P 1'
#
loop_
_entity.id
_entity.type
_entity.pdbx_description
1 polymer ?
#
loop_
_entity_poly.entity_id
_entity_poly.type
_entity_poly.pdbx_seq_one_letter_code
_entity_poly.pdbx_strand_id
1 'polypeptide(L)'
;MGVSDSRMPLTCGSFACQNGVVQDQAGELSTGLKHDIPMNKTGSDGMQSTHLVYVERTGLGSQQSSAGSTTDGLSSVKSDISSKTRTKTIAMLQTSGLLVPTAKLDKSAVAAFKETLHTAGIDTGTWGVGGAKSVDHLFWETYQQCGCIIVKQKDNKLKRVTRIVKIRLVAEIFGVDHTLFSRMQFMHDGQTVERKQVPLRKLKWNVSDQFLQEEDPACYAEECSLTESWRDGATQILTERLGLKKDWQVSHLAEDVEAYRFSFEDNIASDGYPGLNTAYAIHEITFRVRDPEHAGVQVVGLPEGQEFATAEGDFNFHGCQDDAGMTIGSQLNIWTWIREVVPPPAQKKSATIHLVSKEPSTVPKTVTFPDEARLISRVPLPASSAQMLANMRTAMSSKNTQPPSGLLSACMQKMSTDWPRAKKIAAKIMDPKYTLHQFQADLSAFPELDLYLLEEKGSNGAAMSMNSGRTIGDEFQRTMGAFYAIYWMMRIDGDGKDGFAFGVDSDWVPMAIEDKETLRVTQPEKRMAFKEKAKWDFFQKLLVDAGLIELKKSRSGFFKTTEKYVVNEKRVTALLALTAIHDIMKMS
;
A
#
# COMPACT_ATOMS: atom_id res chain seq x y z
N MET A 1 -53.55 -28.27 57.94
CA MET A 1 -53.49 -28.33 56.46
C MET A 1 -52.51 -27.24 56.01
N GLY A 2 -51.23 -27.43 55.73
CA GLY A 2 -50.41 -28.62 55.52
C GLY A 2 -50.02 -28.83 54.05
N VAL A 3 -49.22 -27.95 53.43
CA VAL A 3 -48.37 -28.15 52.22
C VAL A 3 -47.31 -27.01 52.21
N SER A 4 -46.08 -27.15 52.72
CA SER A 4 -44.81 -27.68 52.13
C SER A 4 -44.46 -27.12 50.73
N ASP A 5 -43.61 -26.10 50.59
CA ASP A 5 -42.13 -26.08 50.64
C ASP A 5 -41.45 -26.53 49.33
N SER A 6 -40.60 -25.64 48.78
CA SER A 6 -39.42 -25.91 47.90
C SER A 6 -38.92 -24.62 47.22
N ARG A 7 -38.17 -23.80 47.98
CA ARG A 7 -37.19 -22.86 47.40
C ARG A 7 -35.81 -23.51 47.47
N MET A 8 -35.20 -23.78 46.32
CA MET A 8 -33.76 -24.09 46.25
C MET A 8 -32.95 -22.79 46.20
N PRO A 9 -31.86 -22.65 46.97
CA PRO A 9 -30.88 -21.59 46.76
C PRO A 9 -29.81 -22.07 45.77
N LEU A 10 -29.65 -21.35 44.66
CA LEU A 10 -28.46 -21.44 43.82
C LEU A 10 -27.34 -20.63 44.49
N THR A 11 -26.38 -21.33 45.10
CA THR A 11 -25.13 -20.76 45.57
C THR A 11 -24.23 -20.44 44.37
N CYS A 12 -24.04 -19.16 44.08
CA CYS A 12 -23.03 -18.68 43.16
C CYS A 12 -21.67 -18.70 43.87
N GLY A 13 -20.76 -19.57 43.43
CA GLY A 13 -19.40 -19.64 43.95
C GLY A 13 -18.57 -18.47 43.43
N SER A 14 -18.25 -17.52 44.32
CA SER A 14 -17.24 -16.50 44.06
C SER A 14 -15.86 -17.13 44.00
N PHE A 15 -15.25 -17.16 42.81
CA PHE A 15 -13.81 -17.42 42.66
C PHE A 15 -13.04 -16.15 43.03
N ALA A 16 -12.57 -16.10 44.27
CA ALA A 16 -11.56 -15.13 44.69
C ALA A 16 -10.16 -15.75 44.46
N CYS A 17 -9.41 -15.22 43.50
CA CYS A 17 -7.97 -15.44 43.42
C CYS A 17 -7.31 -14.76 44.63
N GLN A 18 -6.98 -15.54 45.66
CA GLN A 18 -6.13 -15.09 46.75
C GLN A 18 -4.68 -15.00 46.27
N ASN A 19 -4.22 -13.79 45.97
CA ASN A 19 -2.80 -13.48 45.92
C ASN A 19 -2.32 -13.28 47.36
N GLY A 20 -1.51 -14.23 47.83
CA GLY A 20 -0.84 -14.16 49.13
C GLY A 20 0.17 -13.01 49.17
N VAL A 21 -0.07 -12.08 50.08
CA VAL A 21 0.90 -11.09 50.55
C VAL A 21 1.91 -11.84 51.43
N VAL A 22 3.17 -11.90 51.01
CA VAL A 22 4.29 -12.32 51.88
C VAL A 22 5.02 -11.06 52.33
N GLN A 23 4.95 -10.82 53.63
CA GLN A 23 5.71 -9.79 54.35
C GLN A 23 7.20 -10.12 54.42
N ASP A 24 7.98 -9.05 54.36
CA ASP A 24 9.42 -8.99 54.65
C ASP A 24 9.81 -9.67 55.96
N GLN A 25 10.84 -10.51 55.91
CA GLN A 25 11.79 -10.64 57.02
C GLN A 25 13.22 -10.64 56.47
N ALA A 26 13.98 -9.66 56.96
CA ALA A 26 15.41 -9.52 56.79
C ALA A 26 16.16 -10.68 57.47
N GLY A 27 17.17 -11.20 56.80
CA GLY A 27 18.14 -12.15 57.35
C GLY A 27 19.41 -12.11 56.51
N GLU A 28 20.44 -11.47 57.05
CA GLU A 28 21.82 -11.54 56.55
C GLU A 28 22.30 -12.99 56.47
N LEU A 29 22.95 -13.37 55.36
CA LEU A 29 24.15 -14.21 55.39
C LEU A 29 24.87 -14.18 54.03
N SER A 30 26.13 -13.78 54.15
CA SER A 30 27.23 -13.82 53.19
C SER A 30 27.38 -15.18 52.49
N THR A 31 27.65 -15.18 51.18
CA THR A 31 28.89 -15.69 50.56
C THR A 31 28.83 -15.49 49.05
N GLY A 32 29.97 -15.09 48.49
CA GLY A 32 30.06 -14.50 47.16
C GLY A 32 30.09 -15.48 45.98
N LEU A 33 29.84 -14.89 44.82
CA LEU A 33 30.38 -15.30 43.53
C LEU A 33 30.40 -14.06 42.64
N LYS A 34 31.61 -13.53 42.42
CA LYS A 34 31.88 -12.46 41.46
C LYS A 34 31.84 -13.07 40.06
N HIS A 35 30.93 -12.58 39.22
CA HIS A 35 31.12 -12.63 37.77
C HIS A 35 31.21 -11.22 37.23
N ASP A 36 32.36 -10.94 36.63
CA ASP A 36 32.72 -9.69 35.99
C ASP A 36 31.75 -9.40 34.83
N ILE A 37 31.08 -8.24 34.92
CA ILE A 37 30.32 -7.64 33.83
C ILE A 37 31.29 -6.69 33.10
N PRO A 38 31.60 -6.90 31.80
CA PRO A 38 32.32 -5.90 31.04
C PRO A 38 31.35 -4.78 30.62
N MET A 39 31.53 -3.60 31.20
CA MET A 39 30.95 -2.36 30.70
C MET A 39 31.75 -1.83 29.49
N ASN A 40 31.02 -1.12 28.63
CA ASN A 40 31.44 -0.23 27.55
C ASN A 40 31.87 -0.85 26.22
N LYS A 41 30.86 -1.09 25.37
CA LYS A 41 30.93 -0.73 23.94
C LYS A 41 29.80 0.27 23.65
N THR A 42 30.16 1.53 23.45
CA THR A 42 29.31 2.49 22.73
C THR A 42 29.31 2.08 21.26
N GLY A 43 28.51 1.06 20.93
CA GLY A 43 28.22 0.68 19.56
C GLY A 43 27.11 1.58 19.04
N SER A 44 27.29 2.18 17.87
CA SER A 44 26.16 2.65 17.08
C SER A 44 25.27 1.45 16.77
N ASP A 45 24.14 1.34 17.46
CA ASP A 45 23.09 0.36 17.19
C ASP A 45 22.45 0.67 15.83
N GLY A 46 23.17 0.32 14.76
CA GLY A 46 22.62 0.28 13.41
C GLY A 46 21.51 -0.77 13.40
N MET A 47 20.29 -0.36 13.05
CA MET A 47 19.21 -1.31 12.78
C MET A 47 19.69 -2.27 11.69
N GLN A 48 19.82 -3.56 12.03
CA GLN A 48 20.13 -4.58 11.04
C GLN A 48 18.92 -4.73 10.12
N SER A 49 19.03 -4.23 8.90
CA SER A 49 18.02 -4.45 7.86
C SER A 49 18.29 -5.80 7.20
N THR A 50 17.29 -6.67 7.22
CA THR A 50 17.28 -7.90 6.43
C THR A 50 16.53 -7.64 5.14
N HIS A 51 16.87 -8.33 4.05
CA HIS A 51 16.17 -8.18 2.78
C HIS A 51 15.22 -9.36 2.56
N LEU A 52 13.93 -9.06 2.38
CA LEU A 52 12.95 -10.05 1.98
C LEU A 52 12.88 -10.12 0.45
N VAL A 53 13.06 -11.31 -0.10
CA VAL A 53 12.84 -11.58 -1.52
C VAL A 53 11.50 -12.30 -1.66
N TYR A 54 10.53 -11.69 -2.34
CA TYR A 54 9.25 -12.33 -2.63
C TYR A 54 8.93 -12.31 -4.12
N VAL A 55 8.20 -13.33 -4.57
CA VAL A 55 7.79 -13.48 -5.96
C VAL A 55 6.37 -12.97 -6.10
N GLU A 56 6.22 -11.81 -6.71
CA GLU A 56 4.92 -11.27 -7.06
C GLU A 56 4.42 -12.02 -8.29
N ARG A 57 3.43 -12.90 -8.08
CA ARG A 57 2.65 -13.45 -9.19
C ARG A 57 1.68 -12.37 -9.61
N THR A 58 1.94 -11.72 -10.75
CA THR A 58 0.91 -10.92 -11.40
C THR A 58 -0.21 -11.87 -11.84
N GLY A 59 -1.25 -11.96 -11.02
CA GLY A 59 -2.27 -13.00 -11.10
C GLY A 59 -3.17 -12.83 -12.31
N LEU A 60 -3.36 -13.95 -13.03
CA LEU A 60 -4.60 -14.28 -13.71
C LEU A 60 -5.75 -14.12 -12.72
N GLY A 61 -6.79 -13.37 -13.11
CA GLY A 61 -7.92 -13.02 -12.25
C GLY A 61 -8.50 -14.23 -11.51
N SER A 62 -8.88 -14.03 -10.25
CA SER A 62 -9.60 -15.02 -9.47
C SER A 62 -10.94 -15.30 -10.16
N GLN A 63 -11.05 -16.41 -10.88
CA GLN A 63 -12.35 -16.98 -11.19
C GLN A 63 -12.96 -17.47 -9.88
N GLN A 64 -13.88 -16.69 -9.32
CA GLN A 64 -14.86 -17.21 -8.39
C GLN A 64 -15.68 -18.27 -9.14
N SER A 65 -15.56 -19.51 -8.68
CA SER A 65 -16.31 -20.65 -9.16
C SER A 65 -17.81 -20.45 -8.88
N SER A 66 -18.58 -20.14 -9.92
CA SER A 66 -20.03 -20.39 -9.92
C SER A 66 -20.27 -21.75 -10.59
N ALA A 67 -20.89 -22.66 -9.84
CA ALA A 67 -21.30 -23.96 -10.34
C ALA A 67 -22.46 -23.79 -11.33
N GLY A 68 -22.23 -24.11 -12.60
CA GLY A 68 -23.24 -24.15 -13.65
C GLY A 68 -22.90 -25.23 -14.66
N SER A 69 -23.62 -26.36 -14.57
CA SER A 69 -23.49 -27.55 -15.40
C SER A 69 -24.26 -27.40 -16.72
N THR A 70 -23.63 -27.65 -17.87
CA THR A 70 -23.96 -28.70 -18.89
C THR A 70 -23.53 -28.35 -20.33
N THR A 71 -22.81 -29.34 -20.91
CA THR A 71 -22.72 -29.80 -22.31
C THR A 71 -22.09 -28.97 -23.45
N ASP A 72 -21.00 -29.58 -23.95
CA ASP A 72 -20.60 -29.84 -25.34
C ASP A 72 -19.85 -28.80 -26.20
N GLY A 73 -18.66 -29.23 -26.66
CA GLY A 73 -18.24 -29.03 -28.06
C GLY A 73 -16.89 -28.36 -28.34
N LEU A 74 -15.82 -29.16 -28.43
CA LEU A 74 -14.70 -29.05 -29.39
C LEU A 74 -13.94 -27.70 -29.56
N SER A 75 -12.71 -27.61 -29.03
CA SER A 75 -11.46 -27.55 -29.81
C SER A 75 -10.28 -27.14 -28.91
N SER A 76 -9.31 -28.03 -28.78
CA SER A 76 -8.12 -27.86 -27.93
C SER A 76 -7.05 -27.12 -28.71
N VAL A 77 -6.89 -25.82 -28.43
CA VAL A 77 -5.67 -25.07 -28.73
C VAL A 77 -5.02 -24.74 -27.39
N LYS A 78 -3.99 -25.50 -27.02
CA LYS A 78 -3.15 -25.24 -25.84
C LYS A 78 -2.29 -24.00 -26.13
N SER A 79 -2.73 -22.82 -25.68
CA SER A 79 -1.87 -21.64 -25.61
C SER A 79 -1.17 -21.62 -24.26
N ASP A 80 0.14 -21.85 -24.25
CA ASP A 80 1.01 -21.71 -23.09
C ASP A 80 1.09 -20.23 -22.68
N ILE A 81 0.20 -19.79 -21.79
CA ILE A 81 0.27 -18.48 -21.14
C ILE A 81 1.33 -18.57 -20.04
N SER A 82 2.59 -18.28 -20.40
CA SER A 82 3.68 -18.12 -19.46
C SER A 82 3.42 -16.89 -18.57
N SER A 83 2.84 -17.11 -17.39
CA SER A 83 2.70 -16.06 -16.35
C SER A 83 4.08 -15.53 -15.98
N LYS A 84 4.34 -14.23 -16.27
CA LYS A 84 5.59 -13.58 -15.88
C LYS A 84 5.60 -13.39 -14.36
N THR A 85 6.46 -14.13 -13.67
CA THR A 85 6.76 -13.90 -12.26
C THR A 85 7.78 -12.77 -12.15
N ARG A 86 7.54 -11.80 -11.25
CA ARG A 86 8.51 -10.75 -10.93
C ARG A 86 9.02 -10.95 -9.51
N THR A 87 10.31 -11.15 -9.37
CA THR A 87 10.98 -11.17 -8.06
C THR A 87 11.21 -9.73 -7.60
N LYS A 88 10.79 -9.40 -6.38
CA LYS A 88 11.06 -8.12 -5.71
C LYS A 88 11.89 -8.37 -4.45
N THR A 89 12.83 -7.47 -4.19
CA THR A 89 13.59 -7.42 -2.94
C THR A 89 13.14 -6.17 -2.18
N ILE A 90 12.71 -6.33 -0.93
CA ILE A 90 12.29 -5.22 -0.07
C ILE A 90 13.06 -5.26 1.25
N ALA A 91 13.34 -4.08 1.82
CA ALA A 91 13.93 -4.00 3.15
C ALA A 91 12.91 -4.46 4.20
N MET A 92 13.34 -5.26 5.16
CA MET A 92 12.52 -5.78 6.25
C MET A 92 13.06 -5.28 7.59
N LEU A 93 12.14 -4.83 8.44
CA LEU A 93 12.39 -4.39 9.80
C LEU A 93 11.81 -5.42 10.77
N GLN A 94 12.64 -5.91 11.69
CA GLN A 94 12.16 -6.72 12.79
C GLN A 94 11.49 -5.81 13.82
N THR A 95 10.30 -6.17 14.28
CA THR A 95 9.59 -5.43 15.33
C THR A 95 9.23 -6.32 16.50
N SER A 96 9.14 -5.71 17.68
CA SER A 96 8.80 -6.41 18.91
C SER A 96 7.28 -6.50 19.04
N GLY A 97 6.75 -7.72 19.06
CA GLY A 97 5.35 -8.01 19.37
C GLY A 97 5.25 -8.90 20.60
N LEU A 98 4.14 -8.80 21.33
CA LEU A 98 3.84 -9.74 22.41
C LEU A 98 3.50 -11.10 21.80
N LEU A 99 4.35 -12.09 22.01
CA LEU A 99 4.19 -13.43 21.44
C LEU A 99 3.85 -14.43 22.53
N VAL A 100 2.78 -15.19 22.32
CA VAL A 100 2.46 -16.35 23.15
C VAL A 100 2.26 -17.55 22.24
N PRO A 101 3.11 -18.59 22.34
CA PRO A 101 2.84 -19.86 21.67
C PRO A 101 1.48 -20.43 22.12
N THR A 102 0.68 -20.91 21.17
CA THR A 102 -0.62 -21.57 21.42
C THR A 102 -0.53 -22.72 22.42
N ALA A 103 0.59 -23.45 22.40
CA ALA A 103 0.87 -24.52 23.32
C ALA A 103 1.01 -24.06 24.79
N LYS A 104 1.29 -22.77 25.02
CA LYS A 104 1.43 -22.18 26.37
C LYS A 104 0.12 -21.59 26.91
N LEU A 105 -0.95 -21.57 26.12
CA LEU A 105 -2.26 -21.16 26.62
C LEU A 105 -2.81 -22.23 27.58
N ASP A 106 -3.36 -21.79 28.71
CA ASP A 106 -4.04 -22.68 29.64
C ASP A 106 -5.28 -23.30 28.98
N LYS A 107 -5.18 -24.58 28.63
CA LYS A 107 -6.22 -25.31 27.91
C LYS A 107 -7.51 -25.46 28.71
N SER A 108 -7.42 -25.49 30.05
CA SER A 108 -8.60 -25.52 30.91
C SER A 108 -9.35 -24.19 30.85
N ALA A 109 -8.62 -23.07 30.97
CA ALA A 109 -9.20 -21.74 30.87
C ALA A 109 -9.81 -21.47 29.48
N VAL A 110 -9.14 -21.89 28.40
CA VAL A 110 -9.67 -21.79 27.03
C VAL A 110 -10.95 -22.62 26.86
N ALA A 111 -11.02 -23.83 27.43
CA ALA A 111 -12.21 -24.66 27.38
C ALA A 111 -13.39 -24.04 28.14
N ALA A 112 -13.15 -23.49 29.33
CA ALA A 112 -14.16 -22.77 30.10
C ALA A 112 -14.66 -21.51 29.37
N PHE A 113 -13.75 -20.78 28.71
CA PHE A 113 -14.11 -19.64 27.87
C PHE A 113 -14.97 -20.06 26.67
N LYS A 114 -14.65 -21.17 26.01
CA LYS A 114 -15.46 -21.74 24.93
C LYS A 114 -16.88 -22.09 25.40
N GLU A 115 -17.01 -22.70 26.58
CA GLU A 115 -18.32 -23.04 27.15
C GLU A 115 -19.14 -21.78 27.47
N THR A 116 -18.47 -20.71 27.90
CA THR A 116 -19.10 -19.40 28.12
C THR A 116 -19.68 -18.81 26.84
N LEU A 117 -18.93 -18.89 25.72
CA LEU A 117 -19.42 -18.47 24.41
C LEU A 117 -20.62 -19.31 23.95
N HIS A 118 -20.56 -20.64 24.14
CA HIS A 118 -21.63 -21.55 23.77
C HIS A 118 -22.92 -21.31 24.59
N THR A 119 -22.79 -21.08 25.90
CA THR A 119 -23.92 -20.74 26.79
C THR A 119 -24.61 -19.44 26.37
N ALA A 120 -23.88 -18.52 25.76
CA ALA A 120 -24.43 -17.30 25.18
C ALA A 120 -25.02 -17.46 23.76
N GLY A 121 -25.06 -18.69 23.23
CA GLY A 121 -25.60 -19.01 21.92
C GLY A 121 -24.65 -18.72 20.75
N ILE A 122 -23.34 -18.56 20.99
CA ILE A 122 -22.35 -18.35 19.95
C ILE A 122 -21.79 -19.70 19.49
N ASP A 123 -22.03 -20.04 18.22
CA ASP A 123 -21.45 -21.22 17.60
C ASP A 123 -19.99 -20.96 17.20
N THR A 124 -19.07 -21.70 17.83
CA THR A 124 -17.63 -21.64 17.56
C THR A 124 -17.13 -22.77 16.67
N GLY A 125 -18.02 -23.62 16.13
CA GLY A 125 -17.67 -24.78 15.32
C GLY A 125 -16.97 -24.44 13.99
N THR A 126 -17.19 -23.23 13.47
CA THR A 126 -16.58 -22.72 12.23
C THR A 126 -15.33 -21.85 12.48
N TRP A 127 -15.02 -21.56 13.75
CA TRP A 127 -13.90 -20.70 14.12
C TRP A 127 -12.56 -21.43 13.91
N GLY A 128 -11.59 -20.76 13.28
CA GLY A 128 -10.31 -21.36 12.86
C GLY A 128 -10.32 -21.98 11.46
N VAL A 129 -11.45 -21.89 10.73
CA VAL A 129 -11.59 -22.41 9.36
C VAL A 129 -11.91 -21.27 8.40
N GLY A 130 -11.33 -21.29 7.20
CA GLY A 130 -11.72 -20.37 6.11
C GLY A 130 -11.45 -18.89 6.39
N GLY A 131 -10.40 -18.57 7.16
CA GLY A 131 -10.07 -17.18 7.53
C GLY A 131 -10.69 -16.70 8.84
N ALA A 132 -11.68 -17.42 9.39
CA ALA A 132 -12.17 -17.15 10.72
C ALA A 132 -11.10 -17.46 11.77
N LYS A 133 -11.01 -16.65 12.82
CA LYS A 133 -10.07 -16.85 13.92
C LYS A 133 -10.59 -17.92 14.89
N SER A 134 -9.69 -18.64 15.55
CA SER A 134 -10.06 -19.68 16.52
C SER A 134 -10.47 -19.12 17.88
N VAL A 135 -11.02 -19.97 18.74
CA VAL A 135 -11.31 -19.61 20.15
C VAL A 135 -10.03 -19.23 20.90
N ASP A 136 -8.93 -19.96 20.67
CA ASP A 136 -7.60 -19.66 21.23
C ASP A 136 -7.14 -18.23 20.87
N HIS A 137 -7.45 -17.75 19.66
CA HIS A 137 -7.15 -16.38 19.25
C HIS A 137 -7.94 -15.34 20.04
N LEU A 138 -9.26 -15.55 20.21
CA LEU A 138 -10.08 -14.62 20.98
C LEU A 138 -9.69 -14.64 22.47
N PHE A 139 -9.37 -15.81 23.01
CA PHE A 139 -8.91 -15.95 24.38
C PHE A 139 -7.58 -15.21 24.58
N TRP A 140 -6.61 -15.42 23.67
CA TRP A 140 -5.34 -14.71 23.69
C TRP A 140 -5.54 -13.19 23.59
N GLU A 141 -6.41 -12.74 22.69
CA GLU A 141 -6.71 -11.33 22.51
C GLU A 141 -7.32 -10.70 23.78
N THR A 142 -8.24 -11.40 24.43
CA THR A 142 -8.95 -10.94 25.62
C THR A 142 -8.04 -10.96 26.86
N TYR A 143 -7.37 -12.08 27.13
CA TYR A 143 -6.71 -12.31 28.42
C TYR A 143 -5.19 -12.12 28.41
N GLN A 144 -4.52 -12.29 27.27
CA GLN A 144 -3.06 -12.17 27.16
C GLN A 144 -2.64 -10.82 26.58
N GLN A 145 -3.23 -10.44 25.44
CA GLN A 145 -3.01 -9.15 24.81
C GLN A 145 -3.75 -8.02 25.55
N CYS A 146 -4.87 -8.36 26.20
CA CYS A 146 -5.83 -7.40 26.76
C CYS A 146 -6.29 -6.38 25.71
N GLY A 147 -6.44 -6.81 24.45
CA GLY A 147 -6.83 -5.93 23.33
C GLY A 147 -8.34 -5.76 23.18
N CYS A 148 -9.14 -6.60 23.85
CA CYS A 148 -10.59 -6.46 23.93
C CYS A 148 -11.10 -6.97 25.29
N ILE A 149 -12.34 -6.62 25.59
CA ILE A 149 -13.14 -7.22 26.66
C ILE A 149 -14.39 -7.86 26.08
N ILE A 150 -14.97 -8.79 26.84
CA ILE A 150 -16.28 -9.38 26.54
C ILE A 150 -17.28 -8.82 27.54
N VAL A 151 -18.36 -8.22 27.05
CA VAL A 151 -19.43 -7.66 27.88
C VAL A 151 -20.71 -8.46 27.67
N LYS A 152 -21.43 -8.69 28.75
CA LYS A 152 -22.73 -9.35 28.72
C LYS A 152 -23.85 -8.32 28.50
N GLN A 153 -24.66 -8.55 27.48
CA GLN A 153 -25.82 -7.72 27.14
C GLN A 153 -27.06 -8.15 27.92
N LYS A 154 -28.08 -7.29 27.94
CA LYS A 154 -29.35 -7.51 28.66
C LYS A 154 -30.10 -8.77 28.20
N ASP A 155 -29.91 -9.20 26.95
CA ASP A 155 -30.51 -10.41 26.38
C ASP A 155 -29.64 -11.66 26.58
N ASN A 156 -28.68 -11.62 27.51
CA ASN A 156 -27.72 -12.69 27.80
C ASN A 156 -26.77 -13.00 26.63
N LYS A 157 -26.77 -12.19 25.56
CA LYS A 157 -25.76 -12.28 24.51
C LYS A 157 -24.44 -11.65 24.97
N LEU A 158 -23.36 -12.05 24.32
CA LEU A 158 -22.05 -11.46 24.53
C LEU A 158 -21.74 -10.50 23.39
N LYS A 159 -21.09 -9.40 23.75
CA LYS A 159 -20.55 -8.42 22.81
C LYS A 159 -19.06 -8.26 23.09
N ARG A 160 -18.25 -8.22 22.04
CA ARG A 160 -16.83 -7.91 22.12
C ARG A 160 -16.64 -6.40 22.03
N VAL A 161 -15.92 -5.78 22.96
CA VAL A 161 -15.61 -4.35 22.90
C VAL A 161 -14.13 -4.16 22.64
N THR A 162 -13.80 -3.47 21.56
CA THR A 162 -12.41 -3.21 21.14
C THR A 162 -12.20 -1.71 20.99
N ARG A 163 -11.17 -1.17 21.64
CA ARG A 163 -10.72 0.20 21.41
C ARG A 163 -9.51 0.17 20.49
N ILE A 164 -9.52 0.96 19.43
CA ILE A 164 -8.50 0.94 18.39
C ILE A 164 -7.97 2.35 18.19
N VAL A 165 -6.67 2.45 17.99
CA VAL A 165 -6.03 3.65 17.45
C VAL A 165 -5.53 3.34 16.03
N LYS A 166 -5.85 4.22 15.09
CA LYS A 166 -5.45 4.19 13.67
C LYS A 166 -4.57 5.40 13.39
N ILE A 167 -3.43 5.19 12.75
CA ILE A 167 -2.49 6.25 12.40
C ILE A 167 -2.44 6.44 10.89
N ARG A 168 -2.88 7.59 10.41
CA ARG A 168 -2.59 8.05 9.05
C ARG A 168 -1.20 8.69 9.05
N LEU A 169 -0.20 7.93 8.64
CA LEU A 169 1.15 8.47 8.44
C LEU A 169 1.28 9.04 7.03
N VAL A 170 1.49 10.35 6.93
CA VAL A 170 1.48 11.12 5.68
C VAL A 170 2.88 11.67 5.39
N ALA A 171 3.32 11.59 4.15
CA ALA A 171 4.56 12.20 3.68
C ALA A 171 4.33 12.86 2.32
N GLU A 172 5.02 13.97 2.06
CA GLU A 172 5.07 14.59 0.75
C GLU A 172 6.11 13.84 -0.09
N ILE A 173 5.67 13.20 -1.16
CA ILE A 173 6.52 12.45 -2.08
C ILE A 173 6.30 13.03 -3.48
N PHE A 174 7.36 13.60 -4.06
CA PHE A 174 7.32 14.32 -5.34
C PHE A 174 6.27 15.45 -5.37
N GLY A 175 6.16 16.25 -4.31
CA GLY A 175 5.23 17.39 -4.26
C GLY A 175 3.78 17.02 -3.92
N VAL A 176 3.51 15.78 -3.51
CA VAL A 176 2.15 15.29 -3.29
C VAL A 176 2.06 14.46 -2.01
N ASP A 177 0.99 14.67 -1.23
CA ASP A 177 0.69 13.87 -0.04
C ASP A 177 0.42 12.39 -0.39
N HIS A 178 1.19 11.50 0.23
CA HIS A 178 0.98 10.05 0.23
C HIS A 178 0.73 9.58 1.66
N THR A 179 -0.12 8.58 1.83
CA THR A 179 -0.38 7.93 3.12
C THR A 179 0.18 6.51 3.10
N LEU A 180 0.77 6.09 4.21
CA LEU A 180 1.31 4.75 4.38
C LEU A 180 0.19 3.73 4.62
N PHE A 181 0.19 2.65 3.84
CA PHE A 181 -0.73 1.52 4.00
C PHE A 181 0.01 0.19 4.01
N SER A 182 -0.44 -0.74 4.85
CA SER A 182 -0.17 -2.16 4.66
C SER A 182 -1.00 -2.61 3.47
N ARG A 183 -0.32 -2.98 2.38
CA ARG A 183 -0.90 -3.52 1.13
C ARG A 183 -1.11 -5.02 1.24
N MET A 184 -0.19 -5.71 1.89
CA MET A 184 -0.21 -7.17 2.02
C MET A 184 0.22 -7.56 3.42
N GLN A 185 -0.45 -8.56 3.99
CA GLN A 185 -0.12 -9.16 5.27
C GLN A 185 -0.01 -10.67 5.12
N PHE A 186 1.01 -11.28 5.71
CA PHE A 186 1.16 -12.72 5.88
C PHE A 186 0.97 -13.06 7.35
N MET A 187 0.11 -14.04 7.61
CA MET A 187 -0.26 -14.47 8.94
C MET A 187 0.55 -15.70 9.36
N HIS A 188 0.63 -15.95 10.66
CA HIS A 188 1.25 -17.14 11.25
C HIS A 188 0.67 -18.49 10.78
N ASP A 189 -0.51 -18.51 10.17
CA ASP A 189 -1.12 -19.72 9.60
C ASP A 189 -0.87 -19.85 8.08
N GLY A 190 -0.04 -18.98 7.51
CA GLY A 190 0.29 -18.94 6.08
C GLY A 190 -0.73 -18.19 5.22
N GLN A 191 -1.84 -17.70 5.81
CA GLN A 191 -2.79 -16.89 5.06
C GLN A 191 -2.14 -15.58 4.60
N THR A 192 -2.43 -15.21 3.36
CA THR A 192 -2.03 -13.93 2.77
C THR A 192 -3.27 -13.08 2.57
N VAL A 193 -3.27 -11.88 3.14
CA VAL A 193 -4.38 -10.93 3.08
C VAL A 193 -3.91 -9.67 2.37
N GLU A 194 -4.50 -9.38 1.21
CA GLU A 194 -4.35 -8.08 0.55
C GLU A 194 -5.40 -7.12 1.11
N ARG A 195 -4.96 -5.94 1.54
CA ARG A 195 -5.86 -4.92 2.10
C ARG A 195 -5.24 -3.54 1.98
N LYS A 196 -6.04 -2.49 2.17
CA LYS A 196 -5.57 -1.10 2.28
C LYS A 196 -5.75 -0.65 3.73
N GLN A 197 -4.81 -0.99 4.60
CA GLN A 197 -4.94 -0.74 6.04
C GLN A 197 -3.83 0.19 6.56
N VAL A 198 -4.19 1.27 7.24
CA VAL A 198 -3.23 2.13 7.93
C VAL A 198 -2.66 1.42 9.18
N PRO A 199 -1.48 1.80 9.69
CA PRO A 199 -1.00 1.31 10.97
C PRO A 199 -2.08 1.43 12.06
N LEU A 200 -2.39 0.33 12.73
CA LEU A 200 -3.38 0.30 13.80
C LEU A 200 -3.00 -0.67 14.91
N ARG A 201 -3.54 -0.44 16.12
CA ARG A 201 -3.38 -1.28 17.30
C ARG A 201 -4.62 -1.19 18.18
N LYS A 202 -4.87 -2.26 18.93
CA LYS A 202 -5.89 -2.30 19.97
C LYS A 202 -5.30 -1.73 21.25
N LEU A 203 -6.02 -0.81 21.89
CA LEU A 203 -5.60 -0.26 23.18
C LEU A 203 -5.74 -1.35 24.26
N LYS A 204 -4.71 -1.44 25.11
CA LYS A 204 -4.68 -2.37 26.22
C LYS A 204 -5.73 -2.00 27.27
N TRP A 205 -6.55 -2.95 27.66
CA TRP A 205 -7.49 -2.83 28.76
C TRP A 205 -6.78 -3.00 30.11
N ASN A 206 -7.07 -2.09 31.03
CA ASN A 206 -6.53 -2.02 32.39
C ASN A 206 -7.57 -2.48 33.42
N VAL A 207 -8.32 -3.54 33.10
CA VAL A 207 -9.31 -4.14 33.99
C VAL A 207 -8.78 -5.48 34.51
N SER A 208 -9.06 -5.78 35.78
CA SER A 208 -8.68 -7.06 36.40
C SER A 208 -9.46 -8.23 35.82
N ASP A 209 -10.72 -8.00 35.46
CA ASP A 209 -11.58 -8.97 34.81
C ASP A 209 -11.94 -8.45 33.41
N GLN A 210 -11.50 -9.17 32.38
CA GLN A 210 -11.80 -8.83 30.98
C GLN A 210 -13.18 -9.34 30.55
N PHE A 211 -13.94 -9.96 31.46
CA PHE A 211 -15.33 -10.37 31.27
C PHE A 211 -16.26 -9.54 32.17
N LEU A 212 -16.89 -8.51 31.62
CA LEU A 212 -17.80 -7.67 32.39
C LEU A 212 -19.22 -8.24 32.39
N GLN A 213 -19.79 -8.37 33.60
CA GLN A 213 -21.15 -8.89 33.80
C GLN A 213 -22.24 -7.94 33.29
N GLU A 214 -21.94 -6.65 33.19
CA GLU A 214 -22.85 -5.62 32.69
C GLU A 214 -22.12 -4.66 31.75
N GLU A 215 -22.85 -4.16 30.77
CA GLU A 215 -22.37 -3.18 29.80
C GLU A 215 -22.22 -1.80 30.47
N ASP A 216 -20.97 -1.35 30.65
CA ASP A 216 -20.66 -0.02 31.16
C ASP A 216 -20.49 0.99 30.00
N PRO A 217 -21.32 2.05 29.92
CA PRO A 217 -21.17 3.11 28.92
C PRO A 217 -19.76 3.74 28.85
N ALA A 218 -19.00 3.73 29.95
CA ALA A 218 -17.63 4.23 29.98
C ALA A 218 -16.69 3.48 29.04
N CYS A 219 -17.01 2.23 28.68
CA CYS A 219 -16.24 1.44 27.70
C CYS A 219 -16.23 2.07 26.30
N TYR A 220 -17.23 2.91 26.00
CA TYR A 220 -17.46 3.51 24.69
C TYR A 220 -17.12 5.00 24.62
N ALA A 221 -16.89 5.64 25.78
CA ALA A 221 -16.55 7.05 25.85
C ALA A 221 -15.23 7.35 25.12
N GLU A 222 -15.09 8.54 24.57
CA GLU A 222 -13.84 8.97 23.92
C GLU A 222 -12.65 8.87 24.87
N GLU A 223 -12.79 9.44 26.06
CA GLU A 223 -11.85 9.28 27.15
C GLU A 223 -12.29 8.10 28.03
N CYS A 224 -11.54 7.00 28.00
CA CYS A 224 -11.86 5.78 28.71
C CYS A 224 -10.73 5.45 29.71
N SER A 225 -11.03 5.56 31.00
CA SER A 225 -10.06 5.25 32.07
C SER A 225 -9.77 3.76 32.22
N LEU A 226 -10.56 2.90 31.56
CA LEU A 226 -10.42 1.44 31.61
C LEU A 226 -9.39 0.92 30.59
N THR A 227 -8.79 1.78 29.77
CA THR A 227 -7.74 1.41 28.82
C THR A 227 -6.51 2.29 28.96
N GLU A 228 -5.41 1.90 28.32
CA GLU A 228 -4.29 2.82 28.10
C GLU A 228 -4.74 4.05 27.29
N SER A 229 -4.00 5.15 27.43
CA SER A 229 -4.24 6.37 26.65
C SER A 229 -4.06 6.09 25.16
N TRP A 230 -4.92 6.66 24.32
CA TRP A 230 -4.77 6.52 22.87
C TRP A 230 -3.46 7.15 22.35
N ARG A 231 -2.90 8.15 23.05
CA ARG A 231 -1.61 8.78 22.71
C ARG A 231 -0.44 7.84 22.97
N ASP A 232 -0.48 7.12 24.09
CA ASP A 232 0.47 6.05 24.38
C ASP A 232 0.32 4.95 23.35
N GLY A 233 -0.92 4.55 23.07
CA GLY A 233 -1.25 3.60 22.01
C GLY A 233 -0.67 3.98 20.64
N ALA A 234 -0.76 5.25 20.25
CA ALA A 234 -0.22 5.76 19.00
C ALA A 234 1.31 5.65 18.94
N THR A 235 1.98 6.05 20.02
CA THR A 235 3.44 5.94 20.16
C THR A 235 3.90 4.48 20.07
N GLN A 236 3.14 3.58 20.70
CA GLN A 236 3.43 2.15 20.68
C GLN A 236 3.15 1.50 19.33
N ILE A 237 2.12 1.92 18.57
CA ILE A 237 1.91 1.44 17.18
C ILE A 237 3.16 1.66 16.35
N LEU A 238 3.68 2.89 16.34
CA LEU A 238 4.82 3.24 15.51
C LEU A 238 6.05 2.41 15.90
N THR A 239 6.20 2.08 17.18
CA THR A 239 7.28 1.23 17.68
C THR A 239 7.07 -0.26 17.33
N GLU A 240 5.92 -0.82 17.71
CA GLU A 240 5.62 -2.26 17.61
C GLU A 240 5.31 -2.70 16.18
N ARG A 241 4.68 -1.86 15.36
CA ARG A 241 4.25 -2.20 13.99
C ARG A 241 5.24 -1.77 12.93
N LEU A 242 5.91 -0.63 13.13
CA LEU A 242 6.82 -0.03 12.15
C LEU A 242 8.29 -0.04 12.60
N GLY A 243 8.59 -0.43 13.84
CA GLY A 243 9.97 -0.45 14.35
C GLY A 243 10.55 0.94 14.63
N LEU A 244 9.71 1.97 14.69
CA LEU A 244 10.14 3.37 14.82
C LEU A 244 10.30 3.73 16.30
N LYS A 245 11.54 3.92 16.75
CA LYS A 245 11.86 4.27 18.14
C LYS A 245 11.22 5.61 18.53
N LYS A 246 10.89 5.80 19.81
CA LYS A 246 10.26 7.03 20.32
C LYS A 246 11.04 8.31 19.94
N ASP A 247 12.36 8.29 20.08
CA ASP A 247 13.20 9.44 19.71
C ASP A 247 13.08 9.76 18.21
N TRP A 248 13.07 8.73 17.36
CA TRP A 248 12.83 8.88 15.92
C TRP A 248 11.48 9.53 15.65
N GLN A 249 10.42 9.09 16.34
CA GLN A 249 9.07 9.62 16.15
C GLN A 249 9.03 11.12 16.48
N VAL A 250 9.64 11.53 17.60
CA VAL A 250 9.71 12.94 18.01
C VAL A 250 10.50 13.76 17.00
N SER A 251 11.62 13.24 16.50
CA SER A 251 12.48 13.95 15.55
C SER A 251 11.87 14.08 14.15
N HIS A 252 11.11 13.08 13.69
CA HIS A 252 10.69 13.00 12.28
C HIS A 252 9.20 13.21 12.05
N LEU A 253 8.36 13.16 13.08
CA LEU A 253 6.91 13.28 12.93
C LEU A 253 6.35 14.55 13.59
N ALA A 254 5.34 15.13 12.96
CA ALA A 254 4.49 16.17 13.51
C ALA A 254 3.05 15.65 13.56
N GLU A 255 2.42 15.72 14.72
CA GLU A 255 0.99 15.40 14.87
C GLU A 255 0.14 16.51 14.22
N ASP A 256 -0.81 16.10 13.38
CA ASP A 256 -1.86 16.99 12.86
C ASP A 256 -3.07 16.89 13.80
N VAL A 257 -3.06 17.74 14.82
CA VAL A 257 -4.05 17.73 15.92
C VAL A 257 -5.46 18.02 15.40
N GLU A 258 -5.60 18.84 14.35
CA GLU A 258 -6.91 19.18 13.77
C GLU A 258 -7.52 18.02 12.98
N ALA A 259 -6.69 17.08 12.51
CA ALA A 259 -7.12 15.90 11.79
C ALA A 259 -7.56 14.73 12.71
N TYR A 260 -7.43 14.87 14.03
CA TYR A 260 -7.87 13.85 14.99
C TYR A 260 -9.39 13.64 14.92
N ARG A 261 -9.81 12.37 14.97
CA ARG A 261 -11.23 11.98 14.98
C ARG A 261 -11.46 10.83 15.94
N PHE A 262 -12.51 10.93 16.73
CA PHE A 262 -13.08 9.81 17.46
C PHE A 262 -14.37 9.34 16.78
N SER A 263 -14.56 8.03 16.70
CA SER A 263 -15.78 7.42 16.19
C SER A 263 -16.13 6.16 16.97
N PHE A 264 -17.42 5.87 17.05
CA PHE A 264 -17.95 4.70 17.72
C PHE A 264 -18.87 3.93 16.76
N GLU A 265 -18.60 2.63 16.61
CA GLU A 265 -19.37 1.72 15.78
C GLU A 265 -19.87 0.58 16.67
N ASP A 266 -21.19 0.40 16.79
CA ASP A 266 -21.78 -0.64 17.64
C ASP A 266 -22.38 -1.79 16.80
N ASN A 267 -22.40 -2.98 17.40
CA ASN A 267 -23.01 -4.19 16.84
C ASN A 267 -22.52 -4.55 15.43
N ILE A 268 -21.24 -4.37 15.15
CA ILE A 268 -20.62 -4.76 13.90
C ILE A 268 -20.40 -6.27 13.88
N ALA A 269 -20.92 -6.95 12.85
CA ALA A 269 -20.65 -8.37 12.64
C ALA A 269 -19.14 -8.59 12.41
N SER A 270 -18.55 -9.56 13.11
CA SER A 270 -17.12 -9.84 12.99
C SER A 270 -16.87 -11.00 12.02
N ASP A 271 -16.23 -10.71 10.90
CA ASP A 271 -15.77 -11.76 9.96
C ASP A 271 -14.78 -12.72 10.63
N GLY A 272 -13.97 -12.21 11.55
CA GLY A 272 -13.00 -13.00 12.30
C GLY A 272 -13.62 -13.86 13.40
N TYR A 273 -14.78 -13.46 13.94
CA TYR A 273 -15.48 -14.18 15.01
C TYR A 273 -16.98 -14.24 14.68
N PRO A 274 -17.40 -15.04 13.69
CA PRO A 274 -18.80 -15.12 13.28
C PRO A 274 -19.74 -15.41 14.46
N GLY A 275 -20.84 -14.67 14.55
CA GLY A 275 -21.81 -14.77 15.64
C GLY A 275 -21.49 -13.91 16.88
N LEU A 276 -20.27 -13.36 16.99
CA LEU A 276 -19.89 -12.43 18.06
C LEU A 276 -19.82 -11.00 17.53
N ASN A 277 -20.86 -10.21 17.84
CA ASN A 277 -20.88 -8.80 17.48
C ASN A 277 -19.78 -8.02 18.21
N THR A 278 -19.20 -7.05 17.51
CA THR A 278 -18.14 -6.21 18.04
C THR A 278 -18.57 -4.74 18.07
N ALA A 279 -18.27 -4.06 19.17
CA ALA A 279 -18.28 -2.61 19.27
C ALA A 279 -16.85 -2.08 19.14
N TYR A 280 -16.66 -1.07 18.30
CA TYR A 280 -15.39 -0.40 18.08
C TYR A 280 -15.45 1.05 18.56
N ALA A 281 -14.55 1.42 19.45
CA ALA A 281 -14.22 2.82 19.73
C ALA A 281 -12.89 3.13 19.03
N ILE A 282 -12.92 4.04 18.05
CA ILE A 282 -11.83 4.24 17.10
C ILE A 282 -11.30 5.67 17.23
N HIS A 283 -10.04 5.79 17.63
CA HIS A 283 -9.25 7.01 17.53
C HIS A 283 -8.48 7.00 16.20
N GLU A 284 -8.73 7.98 15.34
CA GLU A 284 -7.97 8.19 14.11
C GLU A 284 -7.12 9.44 14.26
N ILE A 285 -5.81 9.30 14.07
CA ILE A 285 -4.81 10.35 14.26
C ILE A 285 -3.99 10.46 12.99
N THR A 286 -3.56 11.66 12.65
CA THR A 286 -2.68 11.89 11.50
C THR A 286 -1.31 12.38 11.97
N PHE A 287 -0.26 11.74 11.49
CA PHE A 287 1.11 12.20 11.64
C PHE A 287 1.67 12.57 10.27
N ARG A 288 2.33 13.72 10.17
CA ARG A 288 3.05 14.16 8.98
C ARG A 288 4.55 13.99 9.20
N VAL A 289 5.23 13.41 8.22
CA VAL A 289 6.70 13.37 8.19
C VAL A 289 7.20 14.79 7.96
N ARG A 290 8.04 15.28 8.88
CA ARG A 290 8.53 16.67 8.89
C ARG A 290 9.40 17.00 7.68
N ASP A 291 10.29 16.08 7.36
CA ASP A 291 11.25 16.20 6.26
C ASP A 291 11.38 14.83 5.57
N PRO A 292 10.65 14.60 4.45
CA PRO A 292 10.70 13.35 3.70
C PRO A 292 12.08 13.05 3.07
N GLU A 293 12.94 14.05 2.91
CA GLU A 293 14.28 13.90 2.33
C GLU A 293 15.35 13.55 3.39
N HIS A 294 14.98 13.58 4.68
CA HIS A 294 15.92 13.31 5.76
C HIS A 294 16.42 11.85 5.73
N ALA A 295 17.74 11.62 5.82
CA ALA A 295 18.31 10.26 5.74
C ALA A 295 17.71 9.26 6.75
N GLY A 296 17.33 9.74 7.93
CA GLY A 296 16.66 8.95 8.97
C GLY A 296 15.28 8.38 8.56
N VAL A 297 14.60 8.93 7.55
CA VAL A 297 13.29 8.45 7.09
C VAL A 297 13.37 7.39 5.98
N GLN A 298 14.57 7.06 5.51
CA GLN A 298 14.78 5.96 4.54
C GLN A 298 14.31 4.61 5.08
N VAL A 299 14.28 4.44 6.40
CA VAL A 299 13.77 3.23 7.07
C VAL A 299 12.28 2.98 6.75
N VAL A 300 11.51 4.02 6.45
CA VAL A 300 10.11 3.92 5.99
C VAL A 300 9.97 4.11 4.47
N GLY A 301 11.06 3.95 3.72
CA GLY A 301 11.06 4.02 2.25
C GLY A 301 11.00 5.43 1.66
N LEU A 302 11.26 6.48 2.44
CA LEU A 302 11.30 7.87 1.95
C LEU A 302 12.74 8.26 1.53
N PRO A 303 12.91 9.21 0.59
CA PRO A 303 11.89 10.06 -0.04
C PRO A 303 11.12 9.40 -1.19
N GLU A 304 11.60 8.31 -1.78
CA GLU A 304 11.03 7.81 -3.04
C GLU A 304 9.70 7.06 -2.88
N GLY A 305 9.26 6.81 -1.65
CA GLY A 305 8.06 6.03 -1.37
C GLY A 305 8.23 4.54 -1.65
N GLN A 306 9.44 4.01 -1.43
CA GLN A 306 9.76 2.60 -1.64
C GLN A 306 8.95 1.70 -0.71
N GLU A 307 8.59 0.51 -1.20
CA GLU A 307 7.95 -0.51 -0.36
C GLU A 307 8.97 -1.03 0.66
N PHE A 308 8.48 -1.26 1.88
CA PHE A 308 9.25 -1.91 2.93
C PHE A 308 8.37 -2.92 3.67
N ALA A 309 8.99 -3.81 4.43
CA ALA A 309 8.29 -4.81 5.23
C ALA A 309 8.60 -4.65 6.71
N THR A 310 7.65 -5.05 7.55
CA THR A 310 7.88 -5.25 8.98
C THR A 310 7.45 -6.65 9.39
N ALA A 311 8.28 -7.31 10.17
CA ALA A 311 8.01 -8.63 10.73
C ALA A 311 7.78 -8.50 12.23
N GLU A 312 6.56 -8.76 12.66
CA GLU A 312 6.19 -8.83 14.07
C GLU A 312 6.37 -10.26 14.55
N GLY A 313 7.16 -10.39 15.61
CA GLY A 313 7.45 -11.68 16.21
C GLY A 313 8.58 -12.46 15.54
N ASP A 314 8.60 -13.77 15.79
CA ASP A 314 9.59 -14.69 15.22
C ASP A 314 9.08 -15.24 13.89
N PHE A 315 8.84 -14.33 12.93
CA PHE A 315 8.40 -14.67 11.59
C PHE A 315 9.58 -15.26 10.78
N ASN A 316 10.08 -16.40 11.23
CA ASN A 316 11.19 -17.11 10.62
C ASN A 316 10.66 -18.15 9.63
N PHE A 317 10.65 -17.80 8.33
CA PHE A 317 10.29 -18.74 7.25
C PHE A 317 11.13 -20.02 7.27
N HIS A 318 12.34 -19.96 7.83
CA HIS A 318 13.27 -21.08 7.91
C HIS A 318 13.05 -21.97 9.16
N GLY A 319 12.39 -21.46 10.20
CA GLY A 319 12.18 -22.14 11.48
C GLY A 319 10.92 -23.02 11.54
N CYS A 320 10.08 -23.00 10.49
CA CYS A 320 8.82 -23.75 10.42
C CYS A 320 8.97 -25.29 10.39
N GLN A 321 10.16 -25.85 10.64
CA GLN A 321 10.35 -27.30 10.75
C GLN A 321 10.14 -27.84 12.17
N ASP A 322 10.06 -26.97 13.18
CA ASP A 322 9.75 -27.42 14.53
C ASP A 322 8.23 -27.62 14.68
N ASP A 323 7.81 -28.76 15.23
CA ASP A 323 6.41 -29.16 15.47
C ASP A 323 5.60 -28.14 16.30
N ALA A 324 6.26 -27.12 16.87
CA ALA A 324 5.64 -26.09 17.70
C ALA A 324 4.79 -25.07 16.92
N GLY A 325 4.95 -24.98 15.59
CA GLY A 325 4.24 -24.01 14.75
C GLY A 325 4.61 -22.55 15.02
N MET A 326 4.12 -21.62 14.18
CA MET A 326 4.31 -20.19 14.42
C MET A 326 3.43 -19.71 15.59
N THR A 327 3.94 -18.74 16.36
CA THR A 327 3.22 -18.20 17.52
C THR A 327 2.05 -17.30 17.09
N ILE A 328 0.94 -17.34 17.84
CA ILE A 328 -0.17 -16.41 17.62
C ILE A 328 0.36 -14.97 17.76
N GLY A 329 -0.04 -14.14 16.81
CA GLY A 329 0.39 -12.74 16.71
C GLY A 329 1.55 -12.51 15.76
N SER A 330 2.27 -13.56 15.33
CA SER A 330 3.31 -13.43 14.31
C SER A 330 2.70 -13.02 12.97
N GLN A 331 3.26 -11.96 12.38
CA GLN A 331 2.77 -11.42 11.11
C GLN A 331 3.86 -10.64 10.37
N LEU A 332 3.84 -10.74 9.05
CA LEU A 332 4.67 -9.94 8.16
C LEU A 332 3.77 -8.97 7.39
N ASN A 333 4.08 -7.69 7.43
CA ASN A 333 3.33 -6.65 6.72
C ASN A 333 4.22 -6.04 5.63
N ILE A 334 3.69 -5.86 4.42
CA ILE A 334 4.30 -5.05 3.37
C ILE A 334 3.60 -3.70 3.33
N TRP A 335 4.38 -2.64 3.52
CA TRP A 335 3.95 -1.26 3.56
C TRP A 335 4.26 -0.55 2.26
N THR A 336 3.34 0.29 1.81
CA THR A 336 3.45 1.07 0.58
C THR A 336 2.85 2.45 0.76
N TRP A 337 3.44 3.43 0.07
CA TRP A 337 2.96 4.80 0.07
C TRP A 337 1.97 5.00 -1.07
N ILE A 338 0.72 5.32 -0.71
CA ILE A 338 -0.35 5.51 -1.68
C ILE A 338 -0.75 6.97 -1.68
N ARG A 339 -0.77 7.57 -2.87
CA ARG A 339 -1.33 8.91 -3.07
C ARG A 339 -2.80 8.89 -2.66
N GLU A 340 -3.14 9.65 -1.64
CA GLU A 340 -4.54 9.85 -1.30
C GLU A 340 -5.02 11.15 -1.92
N VAL A 341 -5.98 11.04 -2.84
CA VAL A 341 -6.72 12.21 -3.28
C VAL A 341 -7.69 12.58 -2.19
N VAL A 342 -7.20 13.31 -1.17
CA VAL A 342 -8.06 13.90 -0.14
C VAL A 342 -9.12 14.73 -0.88
N PRO A 343 -10.42 14.41 -0.75
CA PRO A 343 -11.46 15.28 -1.27
C PRO A 343 -11.25 16.68 -0.70
N PRO A 344 -11.38 17.76 -1.49
CA PRO A 344 -11.35 19.10 -0.92
C PRO A 344 -12.32 19.11 0.27
N PRO A 345 -11.90 19.63 1.44
CA PRO A 345 -12.73 19.61 2.63
C PRO A 345 -14.08 20.17 2.24
N ALA A 346 -15.14 19.36 2.39
CA ALA A 346 -16.50 19.83 2.17
C ALA A 346 -16.62 21.10 3.00
N GLN A 347 -16.82 22.26 2.33
CA GLN A 347 -16.84 23.56 2.97
C GLN A 347 -17.86 23.50 4.10
N LYS A 348 -17.38 23.29 5.33
CA LYS A 348 -18.21 23.44 6.52
C LYS A 348 -18.64 24.89 6.46
N LYS A 349 -19.95 25.14 6.27
CA LYS A 349 -20.55 26.47 6.38
C LYS A 349 -20.30 26.93 7.82
N SER A 350 -19.16 27.55 8.05
CA SER A 350 -18.75 28.01 9.36
C SER A 350 -19.51 29.29 9.65
N ALA A 351 -20.29 29.28 10.72
CA ALA A 351 -20.88 30.47 11.29
C ALA A 351 -19.73 31.39 11.75
N THR A 352 -19.78 32.63 11.29
CA THR A 352 -18.81 33.69 11.57
C THR A 352 -18.69 33.96 13.06
N ILE A 353 -17.49 33.77 13.63
CA ILE A 353 -17.06 34.45 14.84
C ILE A 353 -15.72 35.14 14.53
N HIS A 354 -15.76 36.47 14.54
CA HIS A 354 -14.61 37.35 14.44
C HIS A 354 -13.83 37.36 15.76
N LEU A 355 -12.49 37.24 15.72
CA LEU A 355 -11.60 37.99 16.62
C LEU A 355 -10.11 37.96 16.18
N VAL A 356 -9.68 39.14 15.70
CA VAL A 356 -8.46 39.93 15.99
C VAL A 356 -7.03 39.32 15.83
N SER A 357 -6.23 40.05 15.03
CA SER A 357 -4.81 39.87 14.65
C SER A 357 -3.76 40.33 15.68
N LYS A 358 -2.52 39.78 15.57
CA LYS A 358 -1.21 40.46 15.42
C LYS A 358 -0.05 39.43 15.47
N GLU A 359 0.75 39.18 14.42
CA GLU A 359 1.95 39.89 13.89
C GLU A 359 3.29 39.21 14.32
N PRO A 360 4.46 39.47 13.66
CA PRO A 360 5.16 38.46 12.85
C PRO A 360 6.57 38.09 13.35
N SER A 361 7.09 36.92 12.96
CA SER A 361 8.48 36.53 13.30
C SER A 361 9.26 35.98 12.09
N THR A 362 10.21 36.81 11.66
CA THR A 362 11.61 36.51 11.26
C THR A 362 11.93 35.33 10.33
N VAL A 363 12.39 35.71 9.14
CA VAL A 363 13.09 34.91 8.12
C VAL A 363 14.47 34.43 8.60
N PRO A 364 14.87 33.17 8.33
CA PRO A 364 16.28 32.80 8.22
C PRO A 364 16.70 32.41 6.79
N LYS A 365 17.70 33.16 6.34
CA LYS A 365 18.79 32.94 5.37
C LYS A 365 18.81 31.63 4.55
N THR A 366 18.87 31.86 3.23
CA THR A 366 19.29 30.97 2.16
C THR A 366 20.65 30.31 2.43
N VAL A 367 20.66 28.99 2.45
CA VAL A 367 21.86 28.16 2.44
C VAL A 367 21.90 27.46 1.08
N THR A 368 22.91 27.79 0.28
CA THR A 368 23.26 27.06 -0.97
C THR A 368 24.26 25.96 -0.66
N PHE A 369 23.89 24.71 -0.91
CA PHE A 369 24.76 23.52 -0.95
C PHE A 369 24.34 22.61 -2.12
N PRO A 370 25.25 21.75 -2.62
CA PRO A 370 25.19 21.24 -3.99
C PRO A 370 24.29 20.01 -4.19
N ASP A 371 23.62 20.02 -5.34
CA ASP A 371 22.92 18.96 -6.09
C ASP A 371 23.57 17.55 -6.00
N GLU A 372 22.91 16.38 -6.01
CA GLU A 372 21.50 15.99 -6.14
C GLU A 372 21.47 14.45 -6.21
N ALA A 373 20.65 13.78 -5.40
CA ALA A 373 20.22 12.41 -5.66
C ALA A 373 18.89 12.45 -6.41
N ARG A 374 18.94 12.51 -7.75
CA ARG A 374 17.74 12.65 -8.59
C ARG A 374 17.08 11.30 -8.92
N LEU A 375 15.97 11.07 -8.20
CA LEU A 375 14.63 10.65 -8.65
C LEU A 375 14.50 9.88 -9.98
N ILE A 376 13.82 8.73 -9.97
CA ILE A 376 13.12 8.23 -11.16
C ILE A 376 11.87 9.10 -11.34
N SER A 377 11.94 10.09 -12.23
CA SER A 377 10.84 11.00 -12.51
C SER A 377 9.65 10.24 -13.12
N ARG A 378 8.48 10.30 -12.47
CA ARG A 378 7.22 9.97 -13.14
C ARG A 378 6.98 11.02 -14.22
N VAL A 379 6.40 10.60 -15.34
CA VAL A 379 6.07 11.53 -16.42
C VAL A 379 5.10 12.60 -15.88
N PRO A 380 5.49 13.89 -15.86
CA PRO A 380 4.61 14.94 -15.37
C PRO A 380 3.40 15.08 -16.30
N LEU A 381 2.23 15.31 -15.70
CA LEU A 381 1.01 15.54 -16.46
C LEU A 381 1.13 16.87 -17.21
N PRO A 382 0.94 16.90 -18.54
CA PRO A 382 0.90 18.14 -19.29
C PRO A 382 -0.20 19.07 -18.75
N ALA A 383 0.04 20.38 -18.74
CA ALA A 383 -0.93 21.37 -18.28
C ALA A 383 -2.28 21.27 -19.04
N SER A 384 -2.23 20.90 -20.33
CA SER A 384 -3.41 20.64 -21.15
C SER A 384 -4.24 19.46 -20.63
N SER A 385 -3.58 18.36 -20.23
CA SER A 385 -4.23 17.19 -19.63
C SER A 385 -4.87 17.55 -18.29
N ALA A 386 -4.19 18.34 -17.46
CA ALA A 386 -4.73 18.82 -16.19
C ALA A 386 -5.99 19.69 -16.37
N GLN A 387 -5.98 20.61 -17.34
CA GLN A 387 -7.14 21.45 -17.68
C GLN A 387 -8.29 20.62 -18.27
N MET A 388 -7.97 19.63 -19.09
CA MET A 388 -8.95 18.73 -19.68
C MET A 388 -9.65 17.88 -18.62
N LEU A 389 -8.92 17.36 -17.63
CA LEU A 389 -9.50 16.64 -16.49
C LEU A 389 -10.51 17.49 -15.71
N ALA A 390 -10.25 18.79 -15.57
CA ALA A 390 -11.19 19.71 -14.94
C ALA A 390 -12.50 19.81 -15.74
N ASN A 391 -12.41 19.91 -17.07
CA ASN A 391 -13.57 19.98 -17.97
C ASN A 391 -14.36 18.66 -18.01
N MET A 392 -13.66 17.52 -18.03
CA MET A 392 -14.29 16.19 -18.01
C MET A 392 -15.12 15.99 -16.73
N ARG A 393 -14.59 16.39 -15.56
CA ARG A 393 -15.34 16.32 -14.29
C ARG A 393 -16.66 17.10 -14.34
N THR A 394 -16.69 18.24 -15.02
CA THR A 394 -17.93 19.00 -15.21
C THR A 394 -18.94 18.26 -16.10
N ALA A 395 -18.48 17.57 -17.15
CA ALA A 395 -19.33 16.81 -18.07
C ALA A 395 -19.95 15.55 -17.42
N MET A 396 -19.23 14.89 -16.50
CA MET A 396 -19.68 13.68 -15.79
C MET A 396 -20.94 13.87 -14.93
N SER A 397 -21.35 15.11 -14.64
CA SER A 397 -22.57 15.37 -13.85
C SER A 397 -23.87 15.17 -14.65
N SER A 398 -23.80 14.86 -15.95
CA SER A 398 -24.96 14.66 -16.82
C SER A 398 -25.38 13.18 -16.92
N LYS A 399 -26.59 12.86 -16.43
CA LYS A 399 -27.12 11.49 -16.26
C LYS A 399 -27.70 10.89 -17.55
N ASN A 400 -26.90 10.60 -18.57
CA ASN A 400 -27.38 9.80 -19.69
C ASN A 400 -26.45 8.63 -20.01
N THR A 401 -26.90 7.42 -19.67
CA THR A 401 -26.16 6.17 -19.80
C THR A 401 -26.65 5.41 -21.03
N GLN A 402 -25.87 5.44 -22.12
CA GLN A 402 -25.90 4.36 -23.11
C GLN A 402 -24.50 3.78 -23.33
N PRO A 403 -24.40 2.47 -23.62
CA PRO A 403 -23.14 1.77 -23.87
C PRO A 403 -22.35 2.32 -25.08
N PRO A 404 -21.01 2.11 -25.15
CA PRO A 404 -20.24 1.13 -24.35
C PRO A 404 -19.87 1.59 -22.95
N SER A 405 -19.79 2.89 -22.68
CA SER A 405 -19.99 3.43 -21.34
C SER A 405 -20.37 4.89 -21.48
N GLY A 406 -21.46 5.31 -20.83
CA GLY A 406 -21.91 6.70 -20.89
C GLY A 406 -20.82 7.66 -20.41
N LEU A 407 -19.97 7.20 -19.48
CA LEU A 407 -18.83 7.93 -18.94
C LEU A 407 -17.74 8.17 -19.99
N LEU A 408 -17.24 7.12 -20.67
CA LEU A 408 -16.21 7.29 -21.69
C LEU A 408 -16.74 8.12 -22.85
N SER A 409 -18.00 7.88 -23.25
CA SER A 409 -18.66 8.67 -24.28
C SER A 409 -18.78 10.15 -23.88
N ALA A 410 -19.11 10.45 -22.62
CA ALA A 410 -19.21 11.81 -22.10
C ALA A 410 -17.85 12.49 -21.97
N CYS A 411 -16.82 11.75 -21.51
CA CYS A 411 -15.46 12.29 -21.39
C CYS A 411 -14.85 12.58 -22.75
N MET A 412 -15.09 11.70 -23.74
CA MET A 412 -14.64 11.92 -25.12
C MET A 412 -15.57 12.85 -25.91
N GLN A 413 -16.70 13.30 -25.34
CA GLN A 413 -17.62 14.18 -26.04
C GLN A 413 -16.94 15.51 -26.32
N LYS A 414 -16.82 15.87 -27.61
CA LYS A 414 -16.11 17.06 -28.14
C LYS A 414 -14.58 16.95 -28.13
N MET A 415 -14.04 15.78 -27.83
CA MET A 415 -12.62 15.51 -27.96
C MET A 415 -12.38 14.71 -29.23
N SER A 416 -11.38 15.11 -30.00
CA SER A 416 -10.99 14.44 -31.24
C SER A 416 -9.47 14.43 -31.33
N THR A 417 -8.91 13.33 -31.79
CA THR A 417 -7.48 13.21 -32.07
C THR A 417 -7.01 14.35 -32.98
N ASP A 418 -5.95 15.06 -32.59
CA ASP A 418 -5.30 16.09 -33.42
C ASP A 418 -4.43 15.38 -34.48
N TRP A 419 -5.08 14.93 -35.56
CA TRP A 419 -4.42 14.23 -36.66
C TRP A 419 -3.26 15.02 -37.29
N PRO A 420 -3.35 16.35 -37.53
CA PRO A 420 -2.21 17.14 -37.96
C PRO A 420 -1.00 17.00 -37.03
N ARG A 421 -1.19 17.08 -35.71
CA ARG A 421 -0.11 16.90 -34.73
C ARG A 421 0.41 15.46 -34.71
N ALA A 422 -0.46 14.45 -34.77
CA ALA A 422 -0.03 13.05 -34.87
C ALA A 422 0.79 12.75 -36.15
N LYS A 423 0.45 13.38 -37.28
CA LYS A 423 1.24 13.31 -38.53
C LYS A 423 2.57 14.04 -38.40
N LYS A 424 2.60 15.21 -37.73
CA LYS A 424 3.85 15.92 -37.40
C LYS A 424 4.79 15.04 -36.58
N ILE A 425 4.28 14.32 -35.57
CA ILE A 425 5.08 13.36 -34.80
C ILE A 425 5.72 12.35 -35.76
N ALA A 426 4.91 11.67 -36.58
CA ALA A 426 5.38 10.64 -37.49
C ALA A 426 6.43 11.17 -38.49
N ALA A 427 6.21 12.35 -39.07
CA ALA A 427 7.13 12.97 -40.02
C ALA A 427 8.48 13.37 -39.37
N LYS A 428 8.47 13.74 -38.08
CA LYS A 428 9.65 14.26 -37.36
C LYS A 428 10.33 13.27 -36.43
N ILE A 429 9.76 12.09 -36.18
CA ILE A 429 10.25 11.17 -35.14
C ILE A 429 11.73 10.76 -35.32
N MET A 430 12.21 10.69 -36.57
CA MET A 430 13.61 10.40 -36.91
C MET A 430 14.49 11.65 -37.08
N ASP A 431 13.95 12.86 -37.00
CA ASP A 431 14.71 14.10 -37.12
C ASP A 431 15.55 14.32 -35.84
N PRO A 432 16.89 14.38 -35.91
CA PRO A 432 17.73 14.61 -34.73
C PRO A 432 17.34 15.84 -33.90
N LYS A 433 16.73 16.86 -34.52
CA LYS A 433 16.28 18.10 -33.85
C LYS A 433 14.94 17.97 -33.13
N TYR A 434 14.19 16.90 -33.38
CA TYR A 434 12.94 16.62 -32.70
C TYR A 434 13.25 15.84 -31.42
N THR A 435 13.07 16.50 -30.26
CA THR A 435 13.51 15.98 -28.96
C THR A 435 12.42 15.15 -28.26
N LEU A 436 12.79 14.35 -27.25
CA LEU A 436 11.80 13.61 -26.46
C LEU A 436 10.80 14.55 -25.76
N HIS A 437 11.25 15.71 -25.30
CA HIS A 437 10.38 16.72 -24.70
C HIS A 437 9.30 17.19 -25.68
N GLN A 438 9.67 17.46 -26.94
CA GLN A 438 8.72 17.85 -27.99
C GLN A 438 7.77 16.69 -28.33
N PHE A 439 8.28 15.47 -28.39
CA PHE A 439 7.47 14.27 -28.57
C PHE A 439 6.43 14.13 -27.47
N GLN A 440 6.85 14.22 -26.20
CA GLN A 440 5.97 14.15 -25.03
C GLN A 440 4.88 15.23 -25.07
N ALA A 441 5.24 16.47 -25.41
CA ALA A 441 4.26 17.55 -25.56
C ALA A 441 3.28 17.26 -26.71
N ASP A 442 3.77 16.73 -27.83
CA ASP A 442 2.94 16.42 -28.99
C ASP A 442 2.01 15.21 -28.76
N LEU A 443 2.28 14.33 -27.78
CA LEU A 443 1.38 13.22 -27.39
C LEU A 443 0.01 13.69 -26.90
N SER A 444 -0.14 14.97 -26.54
CA SER A 444 -1.44 15.63 -26.37
C SER A 444 -2.33 15.59 -27.63
N ALA A 445 -1.81 15.13 -28.77
CA ALA A 445 -2.60 14.78 -29.95
C ALA A 445 -3.63 13.67 -29.68
N PHE A 446 -3.41 12.82 -28.67
CA PHE A 446 -4.23 11.67 -28.32
C PHE A 446 -5.03 11.95 -27.04
N PRO A 447 -6.22 12.56 -27.14
CA PRO A 447 -7.10 12.82 -25.99
C PRO A 447 -7.45 11.57 -25.18
N GLU A 448 -7.35 10.39 -25.81
CA GLU A 448 -7.61 9.10 -25.19
C GLU A 448 -6.66 8.82 -24.02
N LEU A 449 -5.45 9.39 -24.01
CA LEU A 449 -4.50 9.24 -22.91
C LEU A 449 -5.00 9.87 -21.60
N ASP A 450 -5.88 10.86 -21.67
CA ASP A 450 -6.44 11.50 -20.49
C ASP A 450 -7.49 10.62 -19.81
N LEU A 451 -8.00 9.57 -20.48
CA LEU A 451 -8.91 8.59 -19.88
C LEU A 451 -8.23 7.78 -18.76
N TYR A 452 -6.90 7.60 -18.80
CA TYR A 452 -6.18 6.95 -17.69
C TYR A 452 -6.02 7.85 -16.46
N LEU A 453 -6.40 9.12 -16.55
CA LEU A 453 -6.32 10.07 -15.44
C LEU A 453 -7.69 10.25 -14.77
N LEU A 454 -8.71 9.59 -15.30
CA LEU A 454 -10.04 9.52 -14.71
C LEU A 454 -10.04 8.57 -13.51
N GLU A 455 -9.54 9.04 -12.37
CA GLU A 455 -9.84 8.39 -11.09
C GLU A 455 -11.31 8.63 -10.75
N GLU A 456 -12.16 7.62 -10.92
CA GLU A 456 -13.53 7.68 -10.42
C GLU A 456 -13.54 7.70 -8.90
N LYS A 457 -13.91 8.84 -8.33
CA LYS A 457 -14.56 8.89 -7.02
C LYS A 457 -16.03 8.55 -7.22
N GLY A 458 -16.35 7.26 -7.37
CA GLY A 458 -17.73 6.82 -7.37
C GLY A 458 -18.45 7.32 -6.12
N SER A 459 -19.69 7.80 -6.27
CA SER A 459 -20.52 8.30 -5.14
C SER A 459 -20.76 7.23 -4.06
N ASN A 460 -20.49 5.96 -4.40
CA ASN A 460 -20.60 4.79 -3.52
C ASN A 460 -19.24 4.17 -3.13
N GLY A 461 -18.11 4.85 -3.38
CA GLY A 461 -16.79 4.34 -2.97
C GLY A 461 -16.26 3.12 -3.73
N ALA A 462 -17.00 2.59 -4.72
CA ALA A 462 -16.48 1.59 -5.64
C ALA A 462 -15.53 2.28 -6.63
N ALA A 463 -14.22 2.05 -6.48
CA ALA A 463 -13.23 2.46 -7.47
C ALA A 463 -13.44 1.65 -8.75
N MET A 464 -13.37 2.30 -9.92
CA MET A 464 -13.23 1.60 -11.20
C MET A 464 -11.98 0.71 -11.11
N SER A 465 -12.18 -0.59 -10.95
CA SER A 465 -11.11 -1.57 -10.93
C SER A 465 -10.88 -2.03 -12.36
N MET A 466 -9.68 -1.82 -12.90
CA MET A 466 -9.30 -2.46 -14.15
C MET A 466 -9.29 -3.98 -13.96
N ASN A 467 -9.74 -4.73 -14.97
CA ASN A 467 -9.67 -6.20 -14.97
C ASN A 467 -8.23 -6.74 -14.92
N SER A 468 -7.22 -5.87 -15.08
CA SER A 468 -5.80 -6.23 -15.01
C SER A 468 -5.23 -6.32 -13.59
N GLY A 469 -5.99 -5.91 -12.57
CA GLY A 469 -5.51 -5.84 -11.18
C GLY A 469 -4.45 -4.76 -10.95
N ARG A 470 -4.28 -3.83 -11.89
CA ARG A 470 -3.35 -2.69 -11.79
C ARG A 470 -4.13 -1.40 -11.56
N THR A 471 -3.48 -0.43 -10.93
CA THR A 471 -4.07 0.91 -10.81
C THR A 471 -4.12 1.57 -12.19
N ILE A 472 -5.09 2.47 -12.39
CA ILE A 472 -5.23 3.21 -13.65
C ILE A 472 -3.95 4.03 -13.92
N GLY A 473 -3.34 4.59 -12.88
CA GLY A 473 -2.06 5.31 -12.97
C GLY A 473 -0.91 4.42 -13.44
N ASP A 474 -0.87 3.14 -13.05
CA ASP A 474 0.14 2.20 -13.56
C ASP A 474 -0.07 1.91 -15.05
N GLU A 475 -1.31 1.79 -15.50
CA GLU A 475 -1.63 1.59 -16.92
C GLU A 475 -1.29 2.83 -17.77
N PHE A 476 -1.50 4.04 -17.24
CA PHE A 476 -1.01 5.28 -17.87
C PHE A 476 0.50 5.24 -18.08
N GLN A 477 1.27 4.96 -17.02
CA GLN A 477 2.73 4.94 -17.09
C GLN A 477 3.24 3.87 -18.06
N ARG A 478 2.57 2.72 -18.15
CA ARG A 478 2.89 1.68 -19.14
C ARG A 478 2.63 2.14 -20.57
N THR A 479 1.51 2.79 -20.80
CA THR A 479 1.15 3.34 -22.12
C THR A 479 2.16 4.41 -22.54
N MET A 480 2.53 5.33 -21.64
CA MET A 480 3.57 6.32 -21.89
C MET A 480 4.93 5.68 -22.16
N GLY A 481 5.30 4.64 -21.39
CA GLY A 481 6.50 3.86 -21.64
C GLY A 481 6.51 3.22 -23.04
N ALA A 482 5.36 2.76 -23.54
CA ALA A 482 5.25 2.24 -24.91
C ALA A 482 5.46 3.33 -25.98
N PHE A 483 4.94 4.54 -25.78
CA PHE A 483 5.21 5.68 -26.66
C PHE A 483 6.70 6.03 -26.71
N TYR A 484 7.36 6.09 -25.55
CA TYR A 484 8.80 6.34 -25.49
C TYR A 484 9.62 5.23 -26.14
N ALA A 485 9.21 3.97 -25.96
CA ALA A 485 9.84 2.85 -26.66
C ALA A 485 9.74 3.01 -28.18
N ILE A 486 8.57 3.40 -28.72
CA ILE A 486 8.41 3.68 -30.16
C ILE A 486 9.34 4.81 -30.59
N TYR A 487 9.37 5.92 -29.86
CA TYR A 487 10.23 7.07 -30.15
C TYR A 487 11.71 6.66 -30.24
N TRP A 488 12.20 5.90 -29.26
CA TRP A 488 13.59 5.45 -29.25
C TRP A 488 13.90 4.38 -30.30
N MET A 489 13.00 3.43 -30.55
CA MET A 489 13.20 2.43 -31.59
C MET A 489 13.27 3.06 -32.99
N MET A 490 12.48 4.10 -33.25
CA MET A 490 12.56 4.83 -34.54
C MET A 490 13.89 5.56 -34.73
N ARG A 491 14.69 5.73 -33.66
CA ARG A 491 15.93 6.51 -33.65
C ARG A 491 17.17 5.64 -33.36
N ILE A 492 17.12 4.34 -33.63
CA ILE A 492 18.22 3.39 -33.38
C ILE A 492 19.54 3.82 -34.04
N ASP A 493 19.52 4.45 -35.21
CA ASP A 493 20.72 4.95 -35.90
C ASP A 493 21.31 6.24 -35.30
N GLY A 494 20.62 6.83 -34.32
CA GLY A 494 21.05 8.03 -33.61
C GLY A 494 21.12 7.78 -32.11
N ASP A 495 20.43 8.63 -31.35
CA ASP A 495 20.38 8.63 -29.89
C ASP A 495 19.44 7.58 -29.29
N GLY A 496 18.72 6.81 -30.12
CA GLY A 496 17.68 5.88 -29.67
C GLY A 496 18.20 4.74 -28.80
N LYS A 497 19.40 4.22 -29.08
CA LYS A 497 20.01 3.14 -28.28
C LYS A 497 20.31 3.59 -26.86
N ASP A 498 20.82 4.81 -26.71
CA ASP A 498 21.14 5.43 -25.43
C ASP A 498 19.88 5.77 -24.64
N GLY A 499 18.94 6.47 -25.27
CA GLY A 499 17.66 6.81 -24.64
C GLY A 499 16.87 5.58 -24.20
N PHE A 500 16.89 4.50 -24.98
CA PHE A 500 16.22 3.25 -24.62
C PHE A 500 16.90 2.52 -23.45
N ALA A 501 18.23 2.46 -23.42
CA ALA A 501 18.96 1.71 -22.40
C ALA A 501 19.04 2.47 -21.06
N PHE A 502 19.24 3.79 -21.11
CA PHE A 502 19.60 4.58 -19.95
C PHE A 502 18.51 5.59 -19.55
N GLY A 503 17.66 6.00 -20.48
CA GLY A 503 16.66 7.03 -20.25
C GLY A 503 17.18 8.42 -20.59
N VAL A 504 16.65 9.44 -19.90
CA VAL A 504 16.99 10.85 -20.11
C VAL A 504 17.34 11.53 -18.79
N ASP A 505 18.05 12.65 -18.88
CA ASP A 505 18.30 13.54 -17.76
C ASP A 505 17.12 14.51 -17.49
N SER A 506 17.32 15.49 -16.61
CA SER A 506 16.34 16.52 -16.28
C SER A 506 15.94 17.40 -17.46
N ASP A 507 16.83 17.55 -18.44
CA ASP A 507 16.64 18.37 -19.63
C ASP A 507 16.07 17.57 -20.80
N TRP A 508 15.62 16.33 -20.53
CA TRP A 508 15.06 15.39 -21.50
C TRP A 508 16.05 14.99 -22.60
N VAL A 509 17.35 15.09 -22.32
CA VAL A 509 18.41 14.68 -23.22
C VAL A 509 18.75 13.20 -22.95
N PRO A 510 18.88 12.36 -23.99
CA PRO A 510 19.34 10.98 -23.82
C PRO A 510 20.67 10.93 -23.07
N MET A 511 20.72 10.14 -22.00
CA MET A 511 21.97 9.95 -21.26
C MET A 511 22.92 9.08 -22.08
N ALA A 512 23.97 9.67 -22.63
CA ALA A 512 25.07 8.95 -23.25
C ALA A 512 26.07 8.52 -22.17
N ILE A 513 26.54 7.28 -22.24
CA ILE A 513 27.56 6.78 -21.31
C ILE A 513 28.91 6.85 -21.99
N GLU A 514 29.75 7.74 -21.49
CA GLU A 514 31.18 7.69 -21.76
C GLU A 514 31.96 7.00 -20.62
N ASP A 515 31.42 6.96 -19.39
CA ASP A 515 32.08 6.35 -18.22
C ASP A 515 31.10 5.62 -17.26
N LYS A 516 31.51 4.44 -16.77
CA LYS A 516 30.72 3.56 -15.88
C LYS A 516 30.46 4.18 -14.51
N GLU A 517 31.38 5.02 -14.02
CA GLU A 517 31.29 5.61 -12.66
C GLU A 517 30.24 6.72 -12.57
N THR A 518 29.85 7.31 -13.71
CA THR A 518 28.86 8.41 -13.75
C THR A 518 27.41 7.93 -13.73
N LEU A 519 27.19 6.61 -13.83
CA LEU A 519 25.86 6.03 -13.98
C LEU A 519 25.09 5.95 -12.66
N ARG A 520 24.31 7.00 -12.38
CA ARG A 520 23.31 7.00 -11.30
C ARG A 520 22.00 6.34 -11.73
N VAL A 521 22.06 5.21 -12.43
CA VAL A 521 20.88 4.45 -12.88
C VAL A 521 20.78 3.16 -12.11
N THR A 522 19.56 2.70 -11.82
CA THR A 522 19.36 1.39 -11.20
C THR A 522 19.92 0.28 -12.10
N GLN A 523 20.87 -0.50 -11.58
CA GLN A 523 21.50 -1.65 -12.27
C GLN A 523 22.27 -1.24 -13.54
N PRO A 524 23.28 -0.36 -13.43
CA PRO A 524 23.97 0.21 -14.58
C PRO A 524 24.68 -0.85 -15.43
N GLU A 525 25.19 -1.92 -14.81
CA GLU A 525 25.84 -3.04 -15.51
C GLU A 525 24.85 -3.78 -16.41
N LYS A 526 23.60 -3.98 -15.95
CA LYS A 526 22.58 -4.66 -16.76
C LYS A 526 22.14 -3.81 -17.94
N ARG A 527 22.01 -2.49 -17.74
CA ARG A 527 21.65 -1.56 -18.83
C ARG A 527 22.75 -1.44 -19.87
N MET A 528 24.02 -1.37 -19.43
CA MET A 528 25.17 -1.39 -20.34
C MET A 528 25.23 -2.71 -21.12
N ALA A 529 25.12 -3.85 -20.41
CA ALA A 529 25.08 -5.15 -21.06
C ALA A 529 23.92 -5.27 -22.05
N PHE A 530 22.76 -4.69 -21.75
CA PHE A 530 21.65 -4.62 -22.69
C PHE A 530 21.99 -3.77 -23.91
N LYS A 531 22.56 -2.56 -23.75
CA LYS A 531 22.96 -1.72 -24.89
C LYS A 531 23.99 -2.40 -25.79
N GLU A 532 24.99 -3.06 -25.22
CA GLU A 532 26.06 -3.69 -25.99
C GLU A 532 25.61 -4.99 -26.67
N LYS A 533 24.80 -5.80 -25.98
CA LYS A 533 24.45 -7.17 -26.44
C LYS A 533 23.12 -7.23 -27.17
N ALA A 534 22.29 -6.20 -27.11
CA ALA A 534 21.04 -6.14 -27.86
C ALA A 534 21.32 -6.19 -29.37
N LYS A 535 20.56 -7.00 -30.09
CA LYS A 535 20.63 -7.11 -31.55
C LYS A 535 19.87 -5.95 -32.18
N TRP A 536 20.44 -4.75 -32.12
CA TRP A 536 19.79 -3.52 -32.62
C TRP A 536 19.37 -3.60 -34.09
N ASP A 537 20.17 -4.26 -34.92
CA ASP A 537 19.87 -4.47 -36.33
C ASP A 537 18.59 -5.31 -36.54
N PHE A 538 18.25 -6.20 -35.59
CA PHE A 538 17.01 -6.97 -35.65
C PHE A 538 15.79 -6.08 -35.38
N PHE A 539 15.90 -5.13 -34.45
CA PHE A 539 14.85 -4.15 -34.21
C PHE A 539 14.66 -3.23 -35.42
N GLN A 540 15.76 -2.76 -36.01
CA GLN A 540 15.68 -1.95 -37.23
C GLN A 540 15.09 -2.72 -38.40
N LYS A 541 15.51 -3.97 -38.62
CA LYS A 541 14.92 -4.86 -39.61
C LYS A 541 13.43 -5.06 -39.36
N LEU A 542 13.02 -5.26 -38.10
CA LEU A 542 11.61 -5.38 -37.73
C LEU A 542 10.81 -4.12 -38.11
N LEU A 543 11.36 -2.92 -37.91
CA LEU A 543 10.70 -1.67 -38.32
C LEU A 543 10.55 -1.58 -39.85
N VAL A 544 11.55 -2.06 -40.61
CA VAL A 544 11.49 -2.15 -42.08
C VAL A 544 10.44 -3.18 -42.52
N ASP A 545 10.46 -4.38 -41.95
CA ASP A 545 9.54 -5.47 -42.27
C ASP A 545 8.08 -5.09 -41.91
N ALA A 546 7.90 -4.35 -40.81
CA ALA A 546 6.62 -3.77 -40.42
C ALA A 546 6.21 -2.56 -41.29
N GLY A 547 7.05 -2.12 -42.22
CA GLY A 547 6.83 -0.99 -43.11
C GLY A 547 6.73 0.35 -42.38
N LEU A 548 7.25 0.46 -41.15
CA LEU A 548 7.29 1.72 -40.41
C LEU A 548 8.36 2.67 -40.95
N ILE A 549 9.44 2.10 -41.48
CA ILE A 549 10.51 2.80 -42.19
C ILE A 549 10.84 2.08 -43.50
N GLU A 550 11.34 2.83 -44.48
CA GLU A 550 11.75 2.32 -45.79
C GLU A 550 13.21 2.71 -46.05
N LEU A 551 14.01 1.77 -46.56
CA LEU A 551 15.39 2.04 -46.95
C LEU A 551 15.42 2.64 -48.36
N LYS A 552 15.68 3.95 -48.47
CA LYS A 552 15.86 4.62 -49.76
C LYS A 552 17.34 4.77 -50.08
N LYS A 553 17.74 4.25 -51.24
CA LYS A 553 19.07 4.47 -51.80
C LYS A 553 19.07 5.80 -52.54
N SER A 554 19.83 6.77 -52.03
CA SER A 554 20.07 8.04 -52.72
C SER A 554 21.44 8.02 -53.35
N ARG A 555 21.53 8.41 -54.63
CA ARG A 555 22.80 8.53 -55.34
C ARG A 555 23.29 9.97 -55.18
N SER A 556 24.27 10.18 -54.31
CA SER A 556 24.88 11.50 -54.10
C SER A 556 26.24 11.55 -54.81
N GLY A 557 26.26 12.17 -55.98
CA GLY A 557 27.45 12.25 -56.83
C GLY A 557 27.76 10.98 -57.62
N PHE A 558 28.87 11.01 -58.37
CA PHE A 558 29.20 10.00 -59.38
C PHE A 558 29.59 8.63 -58.79
N PHE A 559 29.99 8.56 -57.50
CA PHE A 559 30.54 7.33 -56.90
C PHE A 559 30.01 6.91 -55.51
N LYS A 560 29.11 7.66 -54.84
CA LYS A 560 28.65 7.30 -53.48
C LYS A 560 27.12 7.10 -53.42
N THR A 561 26.70 5.85 -53.19
CA THR A 561 25.31 5.53 -52.84
C THR A 561 25.18 5.64 -51.33
N THR A 562 24.31 6.51 -50.84
CA THR A 562 23.97 6.59 -49.42
C THR A 562 22.61 5.95 -49.19
N GLU A 563 22.56 5.02 -48.25
CA GLU A 563 21.33 4.44 -47.76
C GLU A 563 20.77 5.35 -46.67
N LYS A 564 19.49 5.72 -46.80
CA LYS A 564 18.79 6.55 -45.81
C LYS A 564 17.43 5.95 -45.51
N TYR A 565 17.15 5.75 -44.23
CA TYR A 565 15.83 5.38 -43.77
C TYR A 565 14.87 6.57 -43.88
N VAL A 566 13.66 6.29 -44.38
CA VAL A 566 12.58 7.27 -44.52
C VAL A 566 11.35 6.71 -43.81
N VAL A 567 10.71 7.53 -42.98
CA VAL A 567 9.52 7.13 -42.22
C VAL A 567 8.33 6.94 -43.15
N ASN A 568 7.57 5.87 -42.96
CA ASN A 568 6.24 5.72 -43.52
C ASN A 568 5.22 6.40 -42.59
N GLU A 569 4.97 7.70 -42.80
CA GLU A 569 4.17 8.53 -41.90
C GLU A 569 2.80 7.91 -41.59
N LYS A 570 2.13 7.36 -42.61
CA LYS A 570 0.80 6.75 -42.46
C LYS A 570 0.82 5.58 -41.48
N ARG A 571 1.80 4.68 -41.59
CA ARG A 571 1.90 3.50 -40.71
C ARG A 571 2.32 3.89 -39.29
N VAL A 572 3.24 4.85 -39.14
CA VAL A 572 3.64 5.33 -37.81
C VAL A 572 2.51 6.06 -37.11
N THR A 573 1.75 6.92 -37.80
CA THR A 573 0.56 7.56 -37.22
C THR A 573 -0.47 6.52 -36.77
N ALA A 574 -0.69 5.46 -37.56
CA ALA A 574 -1.59 4.38 -37.18
C ALA A 574 -1.10 3.61 -35.94
N LEU A 575 0.21 3.33 -35.86
CA LEU A 575 0.82 2.70 -34.68
C LEU A 575 0.62 3.56 -33.42
N LEU A 576 0.91 4.86 -33.49
CA LEU A 576 0.73 5.79 -32.37
C LEU A 576 -0.73 5.84 -31.89
N ALA A 577 -1.69 5.92 -32.82
CA ALA A 577 -3.11 5.90 -32.49
C ALA A 577 -3.52 4.57 -31.82
N LEU A 578 -3.04 3.43 -32.33
CA LEU A 578 -3.29 2.12 -31.73
C LEU A 578 -2.71 2.04 -30.32
N THR A 579 -1.50 2.54 -30.09
CA THR A 579 -0.86 2.57 -28.77
C THR A 579 -1.67 3.40 -27.77
N ALA A 580 -2.25 4.54 -28.19
CA ALA A 580 -3.10 5.35 -27.32
C ALA A 580 -4.32 4.57 -26.80
N ILE A 581 -4.96 3.77 -27.66
CA ILE A 581 -6.25 3.12 -27.35
C ILE A 581 -6.12 1.68 -26.85
N HIS A 582 -4.99 1.00 -27.08
CA HIS A 582 -4.91 -0.45 -26.88
C HIS A 582 -5.19 -0.91 -25.44
N ASP A 583 -4.73 -0.14 -24.45
CA ASP A 583 -4.91 -0.45 -23.02
C ASP A 583 -6.20 0.17 -22.47
N ILE A 584 -6.83 1.13 -23.17
CA ILE A 584 -8.16 1.68 -22.83
C ILE A 584 -9.25 0.64 -23.03
N MET A 585 -9.08 -0.26 -24.00
CA MET A 585 -10.00 -1.38 -24.21
C MET A 585 -10.12 -2.32 -23.00
N LYS A 586 -9.25 -2.17 -21.98
CA LYS A 586 -9.30 -2.92 -20.71
C LYS A 586 -10.09 -2.19 -19.61
N MET A 587 -10.50 -0.95 -19.86
CA MET A 587 -11.43 -0.21 -19.00
C MET A 587 -12.84 -0.70 -19.34
N SER A 588 -13.34 -1.67 -18.58
CA SER A 588 -14.69 -2.25 -18.72
C SER A 588 -15.53 -2.00 -17.48
#